data_AF-A0AAP4R4L9-F1
#
_entry.id   AF-A0AAP4R4L9-F1
#
_cell.length_a   1.000
_cell.length_b   1.000
_cell.length_c   1.000
_cell.angle_alpha   90.00
_cell.angle_beta   90.00
_cell.angle_gamma   90.00
#
_symmetry.space_group_name_H-M   'P 1'
#
loop_
_entity.id
_entity.type
_entity.pdbx_description
1 polymer ?
#
loop_
_entity_poly.entity_id
_entity_poly.type
_entity_poly.pdbx_seq_one_letter_code
_entity_poly.pdbx_strand_id
1 'polypeptide(L)'
;MRKKNVALRTLLYRCSVVVACLAVAGLVVPLTHAQLDPFSTRRGLEDVSPDLNQMARTTGACSEASLHSPVSLYDAVSRALCSDPTVRESWANMVLNAAQVGVAKSAWLPTLDASGTRSRTVETETLSGPTLPDAMGRASDRYGELRLSWVLFDFGRRDANLAYYKGLLELSKASHTEALQSVFEQAAAAFYAVWTAQSTLDAANNAEANAERSFQIARHKHLAGAGTLNDELQAKAAWQEAIYTRVNATGALKTAQGTLCLRMGIPVDTAIEVDVSAGAQPDVNFTSSIADLLALAKAVNPKLREAQALIEADEANAKLARREELPTISLSGTLSNDKSLGAFPRDTRTYSKYVGIQISIPIFSGFGQEYHHQASQAQVDIDRASLHKAELEVASAVWRSYQDVITKMANLQVASSTQESAREAYDVASRRYSAGVGPLLDVLNAQTTLATAQRQVVQSQADWRVSRLVLAFSIGTLDGQRWTPHAEAP
;
A
#
# COMPACT_ATOMS: atom_id res chain seq x y z
N MET A 1 33.01 -57.34 24.98
CA MET A 1 32.44 -56.80 23.71
C MET A 1 30.92 -56.93 23.52
N ARG A 2 30.12 -57.44 24.48
CA ARG A 2 28.64 -57.55 24.33
C ARG A 2 27.79 -56.39 24.88
N LYS A 3 28.35 -55.44 25.66
CA LYS A 3 27.58 -54.35 26.29
C LYS A 3 27.46 -53.05 25.48
N LYS A 4 28.30 -52.81 24.46
CA LYS A 4 28.24 -51.57 23.63
C LYS A 4 27.14 -51.57 22.55
N ASN A 5 26.66 -52.75 22.12
CA ASN A 5 25.63 -52.87 21.07
C ASN A 5 24.19 -52.67 21.57
N VAL A 6 23.96 -52.70 22.89
CA VAL A 6 22.61 -52.49 23.47
C VAL A 6 22.29 -51.00 23.61
N ALA A 7 23.29 -50.16 23.91
CA ALA A 7 23.14 -48.71 24.01
C ALA A 7 22.85 -48.04 22.66
N LEU A 8 23.49 -48.50 21.58
CA LEU A 8 23.26 -47.96 20.23
C LEU A 8 21.87 -48.35 19.68
N ARG A 9 21.39 -49.56 20.00
CA ARG A 9 20.04 -50.02 19.65
C ARG A 9 18.94 -49.27 20.41
N THR A 10 19.17 -48.92 21.68
CA THR A 10 18.19 -48.14 22.47
C THR A 10 18.16 -46.67 22.08
N LEU A 11 19.27 -46.08 21.62
CA LEU A 11 19.28 -44.72 21.08
C LEU A 11 18.55 -44.62 19.73
N LEU A 12 18.80 -45.59 18.83
CA LEU A 12 18.11 -45.68 17.54
C LEU A 12 16.61 -45.96 17.70
N TYR A 13 16.22 -46.78 18.69
CA TYR A 13 14.81 -47.06 18.99
C TYR A 13 14.08 -45.84 19.59
N ARG A 14 14.76 -45.02 20.40
CA ARG A 14 14.21 -43.77 20.94
C ARG A 14 14.09 -42.67 19.86
N CYS A 15 15.04 -42.57 18.93
CA CYS A 15 14.91 -41.67 17.76
C CYS A 15 13.82 -42.14 16.79
N SER A 16 13.65 -43.45 16.55
CA SER A 16 12.57 -43.95 15.69
C SER A 16 11.19 -43.76 16.31
N VAL A 17 11.06 -43.80 17.64
CA VAL A 17 9.78 -43.52 18.32
C VAL A 17 9.46 -42.01 18.31
N VAL A 18 10.44 -41.12 18.38
CA VAL A 18 10.20 -39.66 18.26
C VAL A 18 9.83 -39.26 16.83
N VAL A 19 10.47 -39.86 15.81
CA VAL A 19 10.12 -39.62 14.39
C VAL A 19 8.79 -40.30 14.02
N ALA A 20 8.46 -41.47 14.58
CA ALA A 20 7.17 -42.12 14.39
C ALA A 20 6.02 -41.42 15.14
N CYS A 21 6.27 -40.84 16.32
CA CYS A 21 5.26 -40.04 17.02
C CYS A 21 4.92 -38.73 16.28
N LEU A 22 5.86 -38.12 15.55
CA LEU A 22 5.57 -36.98 14.68
C LEU A 22 4.84 -37.38 13.39
N ALA A 23 5.10 -38.59 12.87
CA ALA A 23 4.42 -39.09 11.66
C ALA A 23 2.99 -39.59 11.91
N VAL A 24 2.66 -40.04 13.13
CA VAL A 24 1.31 -40.54 13.48
C VAL A 24 0.42 -39.48 14.14
N ALA A 25 0.98 -38.41 14.72
CA ALA A 25 0.20 -37.28 15.23
C ALA A 25 -0.29 -36.29 14.14
N GLY A 26 0.08 -36.50 12.87
CA GLY A 26 -0.31 -35.67 11.74
C GLY A 26 -1.62 -36.08 11.04
N LEU A 27 -2.28 -37.15 11.50
CA LEU A 27 -3.59 -37.56 10.99
C LEU A 27 -4.68 -36.94 11.87
N VAL A 28 -5.47 -36.05 11.26
CA VAL A 28 -6.74 -35.47 11.77
C VAL A 28 -6.60 -34.20 12.63
N VAL A 29 -6.10 -33.12 12.03
CA VAL A 29 -6.78 -31.81 12.10
C VAL A 29 -6.61 -31.18 10.72
N PRO A 30 -7.68 -30.75 10.01
CA PRO A 30 -7.51 -29.83 8.91
C PRO A 30 -7.15 -28.48 9.54
N LEU A 31 -5.89 -28.34 9.97
CA LEU A 31 -5.33 -27.02 10.21
C LEU A 31 -5.40 -26.34 8.85
N THR A 32 -6.27 -25.35 8.73
CA THR A 32 -6.25 -24.45 7.60
C THR A 32 -4.80 -24.00 7.46
N HIS A 33 -4.18 -24.21 6.30
CA HIS A 33 -2.74 -23.96 6.08
C HIS A 33 -2.33 -22.50 6.43
N ALA A 34 -3.32 -21.61 6.65
CA ALA A 34 -3.17 -20.25 7.12
C ALA A 34 -2.61 -20.10 8.55
N GLN A 35 -2.72 -21.10 9.44
CA GLN A 35 -2.33 -20.99 10.86
C GLN A 35 -0.96 -21.60 11.21
N LEU A 36 -0.34 -22.36 10.32
CA LEU A 36 0.93 -23.02 10.61
C LEU A 36 2.12 -22.12 10.22
N ASP A 37 2.57 -21.27 11.15
CA ASP A 37 3.80 -20.46 11.02
C ASP A 37 4.87 -20.93 12.04
N PRO A 38 5.60 -22.02 11.75
CA PRO A 38 6.58 -22.59 12.69
C PRO A 38 7.76 -21.66 12.96
N PHE A 39 8.00 -20.67 12.09
CA PHE A 39 9.11 -19.73 12.20
C PHE A 39 8.70 -18.36 12.72
N SER A 40 7.41 -18.18 13.06
CA SER A 40 6.81 -16.92 13.51
C SER A 40 7.19 -15.76 12.58
N THR A 41 7.25 -15.97 11.27
CA THR A 41 7.64 -14.91 10.31
C THR A 41 6.62 -13.80 10.18
N ARG A 42 5.36 -14.05 10.57
CA ARG A 42 4.31 -13.03 10.59
C ARG A 42 4.28 -12.17 11.86
N ARG A 43 5.08 -12.52 12.88
CA ARG A 43 5.11 -11.77 14.14
C ARG A 43 5.66 -10.36 13.91
N GLY A 44 4.93 -9.34 14.39
CA GLY A 44 5.33 -7.94 14.28
C GLY A 44 5.03 -7.28 12.92
N LEU A 45 4.36 -7.98 12.00
CA LEU A 45 3.83 -7.35 10.78
C LEU A 45 2.76 -6.30 11.08
N GLU A 46 2.06 -6.45 12.20
CA GLU A 46 0.97 -5.56 12.62
C GLU A 46 1.49 -4.27 13.27
N ASP A 47 2.77 -4.22 13.63
CA ASP A 47 3.40 -3.07 14.28
C ASP A 47 3.90 -2.02 13.26
N VAL A 48 3.76 -2.29 11.95
CA VAL A 48 4.12 -1.35 10.89
C VAL A 48 3.08 -0.24 10.86
N SER A 49 3.47 1.00 11.18
CA SER A 49 2.55 2.15 11.21
C SER A 49 1.27 1.86 12.01
N PRO A 50 1.39 1.58 13.33
CA PRO A 50 0.35 0.95 14.14
C PRO A 50 -0.96 1.75 14.12
N ASP A 51 -0.89 3.07 14.07
CA ASP A 51 -2.07 3.94 14.07
C ASP A 51 -2.88 3.83 12.77
N LEU A 52 -2.22 3.93 11.61
CA LEU A 52 -2.89 3.80 10.31
C LEU A 52 -3.40 2.37 10.10
N ASN A 53 -2.65 1.38 10.56
CA ASN A 53 -3.08 -0.02 10.52
C ASN A 53 -4.26 -0.28 11.47
N GLN A 54 -4.29 0.37 12.62
CA GLN A 54 -5.44 0.32 13.52
C GLN A 54 -6.67 0.96 12.87
N MET A 55 -6.54 2.14 12.26
CA MET A 55 -7.62 2.80 11.50
C MET A 55 -8.17 1.87 10.40
N ALA A 56 -7.30 1.28 9.59
CA ALA A 56 -7.66 0.35 8.50
C ALA A 56 -8.37 -0.93 8.99
N ARG A 57 -8.14 -1.34 10.24
CA ARG A 57 -8.64 -2.60 10.81
C ARG A 57 -9.75 -2.44 11.82
N THR A 58 -10.15 -1.22 12.16
CA THR A 58 -11.29 -1.00 13.05
C THR A 58 -12.52 -1.72 12.46
N THR A 59 -12.96 -2.78 13.12
CA THR A 59 -13.96 -3.75 12.59
C THR A 59 -15.31 -3.13 12.24
N GLY A 60 -15.57 -1.90 12.71
CA GLY A 60 -16.72 -1.10 12.30
C GLY A 60 -16.53 -0.37 10.97
N ALA A 61 -15.33 0.13 10.63
CA ALA A 61 -15.11 1.06 9.51
C ALA A 61 -15.52 0.47 8.14
N CYS A 62 -15.26 -0.82 7.90
CA CYS A 62 -15.67 -1.51 6.66
C CYS A 62 -17.14 -2.00 6.64
N SER A 63 -17.90 -1.91 7.73
CA SER A 63 -19.30 -2.34 7.75
C SER A 63 -20.24 -1.24 7.26
N GLU A 64 -21.27 -1.56 6.46
CA GLU A 64 -22.29 -0.58 6.03
C GLU A 64 -22.99 0.11 7.21
N ALA A 65 -23.13 -0.60 8.34
CA ALA A 65 -23.81 -0.12 9.54
C ALA A 65 -23.09 1.00 10.32
N SER A 66 -21.85 1.36 9.95
CA SER A 66 -21.02 2.33 10.68
C SER A 66 -20.93 3.72 10.06
N LEU A 67 -21.66 4.00 8.98
CA LEU A 67 -21.59 5.33 8.36
C LEU A 67 -22.35 6.34 9.23
N HIS A 68 -21.61 7.07 10.06
CA HIS A 68 -22.15 8.19 10.82
C HIS A 68 -22.43 9.36 9.87
N SER A 69 -23.59 10.00 10.05
CA SER A 69 -23.96 11.23 9.36
C SER A 69 -24.11 12.33 10.41
N PRO A 70 -23.41 13.48 10.28
CA PRO A 70 -22.48 13.82 9.20
C PRO A 70 -21.16 13.02 9.26
N VAL A 71 -20.59 12.72 8.08
CA VAL A 71 -19.32 11.99 7.93
C VAL A 71 -18.17 12.89 8.36
N SER A 72 -17.34 12.42 9.30
CA SER A 72 -16.12 13.10 9.70
C SER A 72 -14.94 12.73 8.80
N LEU A 73 -13.86 13.53 8.83
CA LEU A 73 -12.61 13.21 8.12
C LEU A 73 -12.05 11.84 8.56
N TYR A 74 -12.10 11.56 9.86
CA TYR A 74 -11.64 10.29 10.43
C TYR A 74 -12.44 9.10 9.86
N ASP A 75 -13.78 9.23 9.79
CA ASP A 75 -14.63 8.18 9.23
C ASP A 75 -14.35 7.96 7.75
N ALA A 76 -14.18 9.03 6.98
CA ALA A 76 -13.85 8.96 5.56
C ALA A 76 -12.51 8.24 5.31
N VAL A 77 -11.47 8.62 6.07
CA VAL A 77 -10.13 8.04 5.93
C VAL A 77 -10.08 6.59 6.42
N SER A 78 -10.62 6.29 7.61
CA SER A 78 -10.61 4.92 8.15
C SER A 78 -11.32 3.94 7.23
N ARG A 79 -12.44 4.37 6.63
CA ARG A 79 -13.19 3.59 5.65
C ARG A 79 -12.42 3.41 4.35
N ALA A 80 -11.82 4.49 3.83
CA ALA A 80 -10.96 4.42 2.65
C ALA A 80 -9.79 3.43 2.85
N LEU A 81 -9.03 3.56 3.95
CA LEU A 81 -7.92 2.65 4.29
C LEU A 81 -8.36 1.18 4.39
N CYS A 82 -9.58 0.92 4.88
CA CYS A 82 -10.10 -0.43 5.03
C CYS A 82 -10.59 -1.04 3.68
N SER A 83 -11.17 -0.21 2.81
CA SER A 83 -11.74 -0.64 1.52
C SER A 83 -10.73 -0.65 0.36
N ASP A 84 -9.67 0.16 0.43
CA ASP A 84 -8.81 0.44 -0.71
C ASP A 84 -8.00 -0.80 -1.16
N PRO A 85 -8.04 -1.17 -2.45
CA PRO A 85 -7.30 -2.31 -2.98
C PRO A 85 -5.77 -2.21 -2.83
N THR A 86 -5.19 -1.01 -2.90
CA THR A 86 -3.73 -0.78 -2.81
C THR A 86 -3.22 -1.08 -1.40
N VAL A 87 -4.00 -0.77 -0.35
CA VAL A 87 -3.67 -1.17 1.03
C VAL A 87 -3.68 -2.70 1.18
N ARG A 88 -4.68 -3.36 0.59
CA ARG A 88 -4.78 -4.84 0.62
C ARG A 88 -3.67 -5.52 -0.16
N GLU A 89 -3.30 -4.98 -1.31
CA GLU A 89 -2.20 -5.46 -2.14
C GLU A 89 -0.86 -5.32 -1.41
N SER A 90 -0.56 -4.14 -0.86
CA SER A 90 0.68 -3.91 -0.12
C SER A 90 0.78 -4.79 1.13
N TRP A 91 -0.33 -5.02 1.86
CA TRP A 91 -0.37 -5.97 2.96
C TRP A 91 -0.10 -7.42 2.49
N ALA A 92 -0.72 -7.85 1.39
CA ALA A 92 -0.49 -9.18 0.83
C ALA A 92 0.97 -9.37 0.37
N ASN A 93 1.58 -8.35 -0.24
CA ASN A 93 2.99 -8.35 -0.62
C ASN A 93 3.91 -8.44 0.60
N MET A 94 3.57 -7.78 1.71
CA MET A 94 4.32 -7.92 2.96
C MET A 94 4.20 -9.33 3.55
N VAL A 95 3.00 -9.93 3.54
CA VAL A 95 2.79 -11.33 3.96
C VAL A 95 3.55 -12.31 3.05
N LEU A 96 3.60 -12.04 1.74
CA LEU A 96 4.38 -12.81 0.78
C LEU A 96 5.87 -12.79 1.13
N ASN A 97 6.45 -11.61 1.36
CA ASN A 97 7.86 -11.49 1.73
C ASN A 97 8.16 -12.12 3.09
N ALA A 98 7.24 -12.02 4.06
CA ALA A 98 7.36 -12.72 5.34
C ALA A 98 7.34 -14.26 5.15
N ALA A 99 6.55 -14.78 4.22
CA ALA A 99 6.56 -16.20 3.88
C ALA A 99 7.88 -16.61 3.19
N GLN A 100 8.45 -15.75 2.34
CA GLN A 100 9.77 -15.99 1.72
C GLN A 100 10.91 -16.03 2.75
N VAL A 101 10.85 -15.21 3.80
CA VAL A 101 11.75 -15.35 4.97
C VAL A 101 11.58 -16.72 5.63
N GLY A 102 10.36 -17.25 5.69
CA GLY A 102 10.07 -18.60 6.18
C GLY A 102 10.67 -19.69 5.30
N VAL A 103 10.59 -19.53 3.97
CA VAL A 103 11.24 -20.41 2.99
C VAL A 103 12.77 -20.36 3.13
N ALA A 104 13.35 -19.18 3.33
CA ALA A 104 14.79 -19.04 3.57
C ALA A 104 15.22 -19.70 4.89
N LYS A 105 14.39 -19.62 5.95
CA LYS A 105 14.62 -20.32 7.23
C LYS A 105 14.47 -21.84 7.10
N SER A 106 13.59 -22.34 6.24
CA SER A 106 13.38 -23.79 6.07
C SER A 106 14.60 -24.50 5.52
N ALA A 107 15.48 -23.80 4.79
CA ALA A 107 16.75 -24.32 4.30
C ALA A 107 17.70 -24.84 5.41
N TRP A 108 17.46 -24.48 6.68
CA TRP A 108 18.21 -24.99 7.83
C TRP A 108 17.73 -26.36 8.33
N LEU A 109 16.53 -26.78 7.91
CA LEU A 109 15.94 -28.04 8.29
C LEU A 109 16.25 -29.13 7.24
N PRO A 110 16.26 -30.41 7.65
CA PRO A 110 16.36 -31.52 6.71
C PRO A 110 15.10 -31.62 5.85
N THR A 111 15.26 -31.98 4.57
CA THR A 111 14.14 -32.38 3.70
C THR A 111 13.99 -33.89 3.69
N LEU A 112 12.75 -34.37 3.64
CA LEU A 112 12.41 -35.78 3.55
C LEU A 112 11.45 -35.98 2.38
N ASP A 113 11.93 -36.63 1.34
CA ASP A 113 11.23 -36.81 0.08
C ASP A 113 10.92 -38.30 -0.13
N ALA A 114 9.67 -38.61 -0.47
CA ALA A 114 9.27 -39.96 -0.84
C ALA A 114 8.96 -39.98 -2.34
N SER A 115 9.59 -40.90 -3.09
CA SER A 115 9.34 -41.05 -4.52
C SER A 115 9.01 -42.51 -4.84
N GLY A 116 8.21 -42.70 -5.89
CA GLY A 116 7.74 -44.01 -6.31
C GLY A 116 7.54 -44.04 -7.82
N THR A 117 8.20 -44.98 -8.48
CA THR A 117 8.20 -45.09 -9.94
C THR A 117 7.78 -46.50 -10.34
N ARG A 118 6.97 -46.60 -11.39
CA ARG A 118 6.65 -47.87 -12.05
C ARG A 118 6.95 -47.71 -13.53
N SER A 119 7.96 -48.42 -14.00
CA SER A 119 8.32 -48.47 -15.41
C SER A 119 7.96 -49.83 -16.00
N ARG A 120 7.71 -49.82 -17.31
CA ARG A 120 7.62 -51.02 -18.14
C ARG A 120 8.55 -50.80 -19.32
N THR A 121 9.51 -51.70 -19.47
CA THR A 121 10.48 -51.64 -20.55
C THR A 121 10.23 -52.82 -21.46
N VAL A 122 10.10 -52.56 -22.75
CA VAL A 122 10.09 -53.58 -23.78
C VAL A 122 11.44 -53.49 -24.47
N GLU A 123 12.22 -54.54 -24.33
CA GLU A 123 13.57 -54.62 -24.88
C GLU A 123 13.56 -55.67 -25.99
N THR A 124 14.01 -55.28 -27.17
CA THR A 124 14.15 -56.18 -28.31
C THR A 124 15.63 -56.37 -28.56
N GLU A 125 16.16 -57.53 -28.20
CA GLU A 125 17.54 -57.89 -28.52
C GLU A 125 17.57 -58.51 -29.93
N THR A 126 18.12 -57.76 -30.88
CA THR A 126 18.40 -58.27 -32.22
C THR A 126 19.82 -58.81 -32.27
N LEU A 127 19.99 -60.14 -32.26
CA LEU A 127 21.31 -60.76 -32.40
C LEU A 127 21.69 -60.86 -33.88
N SER A 128 22.83 -60.28 -34.27
CA SER A 128 23.34 -60.41 -35.65
C SER A 128 24.01 -61.77 -35.87
N GLY A 129 23.34 -62.69 -36.58
CA GLY A 129 23.87 -63.98 -37.02
C GLY A 129 22.82 -64.80 -37.82
N PRO A 130 23.20 -65.82 -38.60
CA PRO A 130 22.31 -66.45 -39.58
C PRO A 130 21.15 -67.29 -39.01
N THR A 131 21.10 -67.55 -37.70
CA THR A 131 20.16 -68.55 -37.11
C THR A 131 19.66 -68.25 -35.68
N LEU A 132 19.84 -67.03 -35.14
CA LEU A 132 19.33 -66.70 -33.80
C LEU A 132 18.06 -65.84 -33.92
N PRO A 133 16.90 -66.27 -33.38
CA PRO A 133 15.69 -65.44 -33.39
C PRO A 133 15.83 -64.24 -32.47
N ASP A 134 15.31 -63.08 -32.89
CA ASP A 134 15.21 -61.89 -32.04
C ASP A 134 14.46 -62.22 -30.75
N ALA A 135 15.01 -61.81 -29.61
CA ALA A 135 14.40 -62.02 -28.31
C ALA A 135 13.70 -60.74 -27.86
N MET A 136 12.37 -60.79 -27.72
CA MET A 136 11.60 -59.69 -27.13
C MET A 136 11.38 -59.96 -25.63
N GLY A 137 12.04 -59.16 -24.79
CA GLY A 137 11.88 -59.16 -23.35
C GLY A 137 10.91 -58.07 -22.90
N ARG A 138 10.08 -58.39 -21.90
CA ARG A 138 9.29 -57.38 -21.17
C ARG A 138 9.74 -57.36 -19.72
N ALA A 139 10.20 -56.21 -19.25
CA ALA A 139 10.52 -55.96 -17.86
C ALA A 139 9.50 -55.00 -17.24
N SER A 140 9.13 -55.23 -15.98
CA SER A 140 8.37 -54.28 -15.19
C SER A 140 9.09 -54.01 -13.89
N ASP A 141 9.50 -52.76 -13.70
CA ASP A 141 10.17 -52.33 -12.48
C ASP A 141 9.22 -51.51 -11.61
N ARG A 142 9.32 -51.73 -10.31
CA ARG A 142 8.64 -50.96 -9.28
C ARG A 142 9.69 -50.48 -8.29
N TYR A 143 9.90 -49.18 -8.26
CA TYR A 143 10.87 -48.52 -7.42
C TYR A 143 10.14 -47.66 -6.40
N GLY A 144 10.52 -47.73 -5.14
CA GLY A 144 10.11 -46.78 -4.11
C GLY A 144 11.29 -46.38 -3.27
N GLU A 145 11.43 -45.09 -2.96
CA GLU A 145 12.48 -44.55 -2.11
C GLU A 145 11.96 -43.51 -1.13
N LEU A 146 12.67 -43.41 -0.01
CA LEU A 146 12.60 -42.32 0.94
C LEU A 146 14.00 -41.72 1.05
N ARG A 147 14.13 -40.42 0.75
CA ARG A 147 15.39 -39.68 0.72
C ARG A 147 15.38 -38.57 1.76
N LEU A 148 16.39 -38.57 2.61
CA LEU A 148 16.72 -37.49 3.55
C LEU A 148 17.87 -36.67 2.95
N SER A 149 17.72 -35.35 2.90
CA SER A 149 18.78 -34.42 2.51
C SER A 149 18.89 -33.29 3.53
N TRP A 150 20.09 -33.06 4.05
CA TRP A 150 20.32 -31.98 5.02
C TRP A 150 21.67 -31.32 4.79
N VAL A 151 21.68 -30.03 4.46
CA VAL A 151 22.94 -29.29 4.37
C VAL A 151 23.42 -28.94 5.77
N LEU A 152 24.56 -29.52 6.16
CA LEU A 152 25.16 -29.33 7.48
C LEU A 152 25.95 -28.02 7.54
N PHE A 153 26.65 -27.69 6.45
CA PHE A 153 27.51 -26.51 6.39
C PHE A 153 27.68 -26.01 4.96
N ASP A 154 27.64 -24.70 4.76
CA ASP A 154 27.63 -24.03 3.46
C ASP A 154 28.32 -22.65 3.50
N PHE A 155 29.23 -22.47 4.45
CA PHE A 155 30.09 -21.28 4.60
C PHE A 155 29.35 -19.92 4.54
N GLY A 156 28.10 -19.88 4.99
CA GLY A 156 27.29 -18.66 5.09
C GLY A 156 26.39 -18.37 3.88
N ARG A 157 26.21 -19.33 2.96
CA ARG A 157 25.24 -19.19 1.85
C ARG A 157 23.81 -19.02 2.35
N ARG A 158 23.33 -19.89 3.25
CA ARG A 158 22.00 -19.75 3.91
C ARG A 158 21.86 -18.44 4.70
N ASP A 159 22.92 -17.98 5.36
CA ASP A 159 22.88 -16.71 6.11
C ASP A 159 22.69 -15.51 5.18
N ALA A 160 23.43 -15.46 4.06
CA ALA A 160 23.29 -14.41 3.05
C ALA A 160 21.90 -14.44 2.39
N ASN A 161 21.40 -15.64 2.06
CA ASN A 161 20.05 -15.82 1.51
C ASN A 161 18.97 -15.34 2.50
N LEU A 162 19.11 -15.65 3.79
CA LEU A 162 18.18 -15.18 4.81
C LEU A 162 18.25 -13.65 4.98
N ALA A 163 19.44 -13.05 4.90
CA ALA A 163 19.61 -11.61 4.97
C ALA A 163 18.95 -10.89 3.78
N TYR A 164 19.08 -11.43 2.56
CA TYR A 164 18.40 -10.92 1.37
C TYR A 164 16.87 -10.85 1.55
N TYR A 165 16.24 -11.97 1.92
CA TYR A 165 14.78 -11.98 2.12
C TYR A 165 14.32 -11.15 3.32
N LYS A 166 15.17 -10.94 4.33
CA LYS A 166 14.89 -9.98 5.41
C LYS A 166 14.91 -8.54 4.91
N GLY A 167 15.88 -8.17 4.08
CA GLY A 167 15.92 -6.85 3.44
C GLY A 167 14.67 -6.60 2.58
N LEU A 168 14.27 -7.59 1.77
CA LEU A 168 13.02 -7.52 1.00
C LEU A 168 11.76 -7.40 1.88
N LEU A 169 11.76 -8.03 3.06
CA LEU A 169 10.68 -7.84 4.03
C LEU A 169 10.65 -6.40 4.55
N GLU A 170 11.79 -5.82 4.94
CA GLU A 170 11.85 -4.42 5.38
C GLU A 170 11.43 -3.43 4.27
N LEU A 171 11.83 -3.70 3.02
CA LEU A 171 11.36 -2.97 1.84
C LEU A 171 9.83 -3.01 1.75
N SER A 172 9.22 -4.20 1.87
CA SER A 172 7.77 -4.35 1.79
C SER A 172 7.02 -3.68 2.95
N LYS A 173 7.63 -3.59 4.14
CA LYS A 173 7.06 -2.84 5.28
C LYS A 173 7.06 -1.33 5.03
N ALA A 174 8.15 -0.81 4.49
CA ALA A 174 8.24 0.60 4.11
C ALA A 174 7.24 0.94 3.00
N SER A 175 7.13 0.08 1.98
CA SER A 175 6.14 0.20 0.89
C SER A 175 4.69 0.14 1.38
N HIS A 176 4.39 -0.71 2.38
CA HIS A 176 3.08 -0.73 3.00
C HIS A 176 2.77 0.57 3.75
N THR A 177 3.77 1.18 4.42
CA THR A 177 3.60 2.48 5.08
C THR A 177 3.32 3.59 4.06
N GLU A 178 4.05 3.64 2.96
CA GLU A 178 3.80 4.60 1.88
C GLU A 178 2.39 4.44 1.29
N ALA A 179 1.94 3.19 1.07
CA ALA A 179 0.60 2.91 0.57
C ALA A 179 -0.49 3.43 1.52
N LEU A 180 -0.33 3.22 2.83
CA LEU A 180 -1.26 3.76 3.84
C LEU A 180 -1.29 5.29 3.83
N GLN A 181 -0.13 5.96 3.78
CA GLN A 181 -0.05 7.42 3.78
C GLN A 181 -0.63 8.03 2.48
N SER A 182 -0.40 7.38 1.33
CA SER A 182 -0.93 7.81 0.03
C SER A 182 -2.46 7.69 -0.03
N VAL A 183 -3.04 6.58 0.47
CA VAL A 183 -4.50 6.41 0.51
C VAL A 183 -5.14 7.38 1.49
N PHE A 184 -4.49 7.66 2.62
CA PHE A 184 -4.94 8.69 3.55
C PHE A 184 -5.01 10.05 2.85
N GLU A 185 -3.94 10.49 2.19
CA GLU A 185 -3.88 11.79 1.52
C GLU A 185 -4.99 11.93 0.47
N GLN A 186 -5.18 10.90 -0.36
CA GLN A 186 -6.22 10.89 -1.39
C GLN A 186 -7.64 10.93 -0.80
N ALA A 187 -7.89 10.21 0.30
CA ALA A 187 -9.19 10.22 0.97
C ALA A 187 -9.48 11.59 1.62
N ALA A 188 -8.48 12.18 2.25
CA ALA A 188 -8.60 13.49 2.88
C ALA A 188 -8.77 14.61 1.84
N ALA A 189 -8.08 14.55 0.71
CA ALA A 189 -8.28 15.48 -0.41
C ALA A 189 -9.71 15.37 -0.99
N ALA A 190 -10.24 14.15 -1.17
CA ALA A 190 -11.62 13.94 -1.60
C ALA A 190 -12.64 14.47 -0.59
N PHE A 191 -12.39 14.31 0.71
CA PHE A 191 -13.22 14.86 1.78
C PHE A 191 -13.28 16.39 1.70
N TYR A 192 -12.14 17.07 1.60
CA TYR A 192 -12.11 18.52 1.48
C TYR A 192 -12.70 19.02 0.16
N ALA A 193 -12.65 18.24 -0.93
CA ALA A 193 -13.35 18.57 -2.16
C ALA A 193 -14.88 18.62 -1.98
N VAL A 194 -15.45 17.67 -1.22
CA VAL A 194 -16.89 17.69 -0.87
C VAL A 194 -17.20 18.89 0.01
N TRP A 195 -16.40 19.14 1.05
CA TRP A 195 -16.55 20.29 1.93
C TRP A 195 -16.53 21.63 1.17
N THR A 196 -15.63 21.76 0.19
CA THR A 196 -15.49 22.95 -0.68
C THR A 196 -16.70 23.09 -1.58
N ALA A 197 -17.16 22.00 -2.20
CA ALA A 197 -18.30 22.01 -3.10
C ALA A 197 -19.60 22.34 -2.36
N GLN A 198 -19.77 21.82 -1.13
CA GLN A 198 -20.89 22.14 -0.25
C GLN A 198 -20.89 23.62 0.13
N SER A 199 -19.76 24.13 0.61
CA SER A 199 -19.60 25.54 0.99
C SER A 199 -19.79 26.49 -0.21
N THR A 200 -19.39 26.06 -1.42
CA THR A 200 -19.61 26.80 -2.67
C THR A 200 -21.09 26.81 -3.07
N LEU A 201 -21.81 25.71 -2.88
CA LEU A 201 -23.25 25.65 -3.09
C LEU A 201 -24.00 26.56 -2.11
N ASP A 202 -23.60 26.59 -0.84
CA ASP A 202 -24.18 27.47 0.18
C ASP A 202 -23.95 28.96 -0.16
N ALA A 203 -22.75 29.30 -0.64
CA ALA A 203 -22.46 30.64 -1.18
C ALA A 203 -23.32 30.98 -2.41
N ALA A 204 -23.49 30.03 -3.34
CA ALA A 204 -24.32 30.21 -4.53
C ALA A 204 -25.81 30.39 -4.19
N ASN A 205 -26.32 29.64 -3.20
CA ASN A 205 -27.69 29.80 -2.68
C ASN A 205 -27.91 31.21 -2.12
N ASN A 206 -26.96 31.72 -1.33
CA ASN A 206 -27.01 33.07 -0.79
C ASN A 206 -26.93 34.14 -1.90
N ALA A 207 -26.09 33.93 -2.92
CA ALA A 207 -25.99 34.82 -4.06
C ALA A 207 -27.29 34.85 -4.89
N GLU A 208 -27.92 33.71 -5.14
CA GLU A 208 -29.22 33.61 -5.81
C GLU A 208 -30.31 34.36 -5.02
N ALA A 209 -30.39 34.13 -3.71
CA ALA A 209 -31.36 34.82 -2.85
C ALA A 209 -31.15 36.35 -2.83
N ASN A 210 -29.90 36.81 -2.87
CA ASN A 210 -29.58 38.23 -2.95
C ASN A 210 -29.93 38.83 -4.33
N ALA A 211 -29.67 38.11 -5.43
CA ALA A 211 -30.00 38.53 -6.78
C ALA A 211 -31.52 38.58 -7.01
N GLU A 212 -32.26 37.62 -6.46
CA GLU A 212 -33.72 37.61 -6.48
C GLU A 212 -34.30 38.83 -5.75
N ARG A 213 -33.77 39.16 -4.56
CA ARG A 213 -34.17 40.38 -3.85
C ARG A 213 -33.90 41.65 -4.67
N SER A 214 -32.74 41.74 -5.33
CA SER A 214 -32.43 42.87 -6.23
C SER A 214 -33.44 42.98 -7.39
N PHE A 215 -33.81 41.84 -8.00
CA PHE A 215 -34.80 41.80 -9.07
C PHE A 215 -36.19 42.27 -8.61
N GLN A 216 -36.65 41.78 -7.46
CA GLN A 216 -37.95 42.21 -6.93
C GLN A 216 -37.97 43.72 -6.62
N ILE A 217 -36.90 44.27 -6.05
CA ILE A 217 -36.80 45.72 -5.80
C ILE A 217 -36.84 46.51 -7.12
N ALA A 218 -36.05 46.11 -8.12
CA ALA A 218 -36.01 46.78 -9.41
C ALA A 218 -37.37 46.74 -10.11
N ARG A 219 -38.03 45.59 -10.10
CA ARG A 219 -39.38 45.39 -10.65
C ARG A 219 -40.43 46.26 -9.95
N HIS A 220 -40.45 46.29 -8.62
CA HIS A 220 -41.38 47.12 -7.87
C HIS A 220 -41.16 48.61 -8.13
N LYS A 221 -39.91 49.07 -8.23
CA LYS A 221 -39.61 50.46 -8.60
C LYS A 221 -40.06 50.81 -10.02
N HIS A 222 -39.85 49.93 -10.99
CA HIS A 222 -40.31 50.14 -12.36
C HIS A 222 -41.85 50.19 -12.44
N LEU A 223 -42.55 49.25 -11.78
CA LEU A 223 -44.03 49.25 -11.73
C LEU A 223 -44.61 50.49 -11.03
N ALA A 224 -43.89 51.04 -10.05
CA ALA A 224 -44.26 52.29 -9.39
C ALA A 224 -43.87 53.56 -10.18
N GLY A 225 -43.26 53.41 -11.36
CA GLY A 225 -42.75 54.52 -12.18
C GLY A 225 -41.50 55.22 -11.63
N ALA A 226 -40.90 54.67 -10.57
CA ALA A 226 -39.71 55.21 -9.89
C ALA A 226 -38.39 54.52 -10.32
N GLY A 227 -38.44 53.65 -11.33
CA GLY A 227 -37.29 52.91 -11.88
C GLY A 227 -37.44 52.67 -13.39
N THR A 228 -36.37 52.22 -14.04
CA THR A 228 -36.36 52.00 -15.49
C THR A 228 -36.62 50.54 -15.85
N LEU A 229 -37.18 50.29 -17.04
CA LEU A 229 -37.29 48.93 -17.58
C LEU A 229 -35.91 48.26 -17.75
N ASN A 230 -34.87 49.05 -18.06
CA ASN A 230 -33.52 48.53 -18.19
C ASN A 230 -33.00 47.95 -16.86
N ASP A 231 -33.27 48.62 -15.74
CA ASP A 231 -32.89 48.13 -14.41
C ASP A 231 -33.58 46.79 -14.09
N GLU A 232 -34.88 46.66 -14.38
CA GLU A 232 -35.60 45.39 -14.19
C GLU A 232 -34.98 44.26 -15.03
N LEU A 233 -34.70 44.51 -16.32
CA LEU A 233 -34.13 43.51 -17.22
C LEU A 233 -32.71 43.11 -16.81
N GLN A 234 -31.87 44.06 -16.38
CA GLN A 234 -30.53 43.77 -15.88
C GLN A 234 -30.56 42.95 -14.58
N ALA A 235 -31.42 43.31 -13.63
CA ALA A 235 -31.58 42.53 -12.39
C ALA A 235 -32.10 41.12 -12.68
N LYS A 236 -33.04 40.98 -13.61
CA LYS A 236 -33.54 39.67 -14.04
C LYS A 236 -32.43 38.82 -14.64
N ALA A 237 -31.59 39.39 -15.51
CA ALA A 237 -30.45 38.69 -16.09
C ALA A 237 -29.45 38.24 -15.02
N ALA A 238 -29.13 39.10 -14.04
CA ALA A 238 -28.25 38.75 -12.92
C ALA A 238 -28.82 37.62 -12.04
N TRP A 239 -30.14 37.60 -11.80
CA TRP A 239 -30.78 36.49 -11.09
C TRP A 239 -30.71 35.17 -11.88
N GLN A 240 -30.94 35.20 -13.20
CA GLN A 240 -30.80 34.00 -14.04
C GLN A 240 -29.35 33.46 -14.05
N GLU A 241 -28.35 34.33 -14.05
CA GLU A 241 -26.94 33.94 -13.93
C GLU A 241 -26.63 33.31 -12.55
N ALA A 242 -27.23 33.83 -11.48
CA ALA A 242 -27.09 33.24 -10.14
C ALA A 242 -27.73 31.85 -10.06
N ILE A 243 -28.91 31.64 -10.67
CA ILE A 243 -29.54 30.33 -10.81
C ILE A 243 -28.60 29.37 -11.56
N TYR A 244 -28.04 29.81 -12.69
CA TYR A 244 -27.10 29.01 -13.48
C TYR A 244 -25.89 28.58 -12.63
N THR A 245 -25.31 29.51 -11.86
CA THR A 245 -24.20 29.24 -10.95
C THR A 245 -24.57 28.23 -9.85
N ARG A 246 -25.75 28.35 -9.24
CA ARG A 246 -26.24 27.38 -8.24
C ARG A 246 -26.41 25.98 -8.84
N VAL A 247 -26.98 25.89 -10.05
CA VAL A 247 -27.16 24.61 -10.75
C VAL A 247 -25.81 23.93 -11.00
N ASN A 248 -24.81 24.69 -11.46
CA ASN A 248 -23.45 24.17 -11.63
C ASN A 248 -22.81 23.73 -10.30
N ALA A 249 -22.95 24.53 -9.23
CA ALA A 249 -22.46 24.18 -7.90
C ALA A 249 -23.12 22.90 -7.35
N THR A 250 -24.41 22.70 -7.64
CA THR A 250 -25.14 21.48 -7.28
C THR A 250 -24.57 20.26 -8.00
N GLY A 251 -24.27 20.39 -9.30
CA GLY A 251 -23.60 19.34 -10.07
C GLY A 251 -22.20 19.02 -9.53
N ALA A 252 -21.41 20.05 -9.19
CA ALA A 252 -20.07 19.89 -8.63
C ALA A 252 -20.09 19.16 -7.28
N LEU A 253 -21.04 19.48 -6.39
CA LEU A 253 -21.23 18.78 -5.11
C LEU A 253 -21.49 17.29 -5.33
N LYS A 254 -22.42 16.94 -6.23
CA LYS A 254 -22.72 15.53 -6.53
C LYS A 254 -21.52 14.77 -7.09
N THR A 255 -20.73 15.40 -7.96
CA THR A 255 -19.49 14.83 -8.49
C THR A 255 -18.44 14.62 -7.39
N ALA A 256 -18.29 15.59 -6.48
CA ALA A 256 -17.36 15.47 -5.35
C ALA A 256 -17.82 14.36 -4.39
N GLN A 257 -19.12 14.28 -4.07
CA GLN A 257 -19.69 13.22 -3.23
C GLN A 257 -19.45 11.84 -3.85
N GLY A 258 -19.72 11.69 -5.15
CA GLY A 258 -19.46 10.43 -5.86
C GLY A 258 -17.98 10.03 -5.83
N THR A 259 -17.06 11.00 -5.94
CA THR A 259 -15.62 10.75 -5.82
C THR A 259 -15.24 10.28 -4.42
N LEU A 260 -15.78 10.90 -3.37
CA LEU A 260 -15.55 10.49 -1.99
C LEU A 260 -16.14 9.10 -1.69
N CYS A 261 -17.35 8.81 -2.18
CA CYS A 261 -17.96 7.48 -2.08
C CYS A 261 -17.07 6.39 -2.69
N LEU A 262 -16.52 6.65 -3.88
CA LEU A 262 -15.59 5.73 -4.54
C LEU A 262 -14.34 5.48 -3.69
N ARG A 263 -13.76 6.53 -3.08
CA ARG A 263 -12.60 6.41 -2.19
C ARG A 263 -12.90 5.66 -0.90
N MET A 264 -14.09 5.83 -0.35
CA MET A 264 -14.57 5.09 0.83
C MET A 264 -15.06 3.66 0.48
N GLY A 265 -15.00 3.25 -0.80
CA GLY A 265 -15.45 1.93 -1.23
C GLY A 265 -16.96 1.68 -1.06
N ILE A 266 -17.77 2.73 -1.07
CA ILE A 266 -19.25 2.65 -1.00
C ILE A 266 -19.88 3.02 -2.35
N PRO A 267 -21.14 2.60 -2.62
CA PRO A 267 -21.83 2.94 -3.86
C PRO A 267 -21.89 4.45 -4.11
N VAL A 268 -21.66 4.86 -5.37
CA VAL A 268 -21.52 6.26 -5.80
C VAL A 268 -22.81 7.07 -5.60
N ASP A 269 -23.96 6.40 -5.56
CA ASP A 269 -25.29 6.96 -5.34
C ASP A 269 -25.68 7.13 -3.86
N THR A 270 -24.81 6.72 -2.94
CA THR A 270 -25.05 6.89 -1.49
C THR A 270 -25.11 8.37 -1.14
N ALA A 271 -26.21 8.80 -0.52
CA ALA A 271 -26.35 10.16 -0.02
C ALA A 271 -25.46 10.34 1.23
N ILE A 272 -24.46 11.22 1.12
CA ILE A 272 -23.54 11.54 2.21
C ILE A 272 -23.56 13.03 2.52
N GLU A 273 -23.61 13.37 3.80
CA GLU A 273 -23.41 14.72 4.30
C GLU A 273 -22.09 14.76 5.07
N VAL A 274 -21.27 15.76 4.79
CA VAL A 274 -19.97 15.95 5.46
C VAL A 274 -20.13 16.96 6.58
N ASP A 275 -19.43 16.75 7.69
CA ASP A 275 -19.42 17.71 8.78
C ASP A 275 -18.69 18.99 8.35
N VAL A 276 -19.46 20.03 8.03
CA VAL A 276 -18.95 21.35 7.63
C VAL A 276 -18.48 22.17 8.84
N SER A 277 -18.87 21.77 10.06
CA SER A 277 -18.54 22.45 11.33
C SER A 277 -17.19 22.03 11.92
N ALA A 278 -16.64 20.92 11.44
CA ALA A 278 -15.27 20.48 11.72
C ALA A 278 -14.27 21.33 10.91
N GLY A 279 -14.05 22.56 11.35
CA GLY A 279 -13.02 23.42 10.79
C GLY A 279 -12.29 24.13 11.91
N ALA A 280 -11.18 23.55 12.38
CA ALA A 280 -10.26 24.32 13.21
C ALA A 280 -9.91 25.62 12.46
N GLN A 281 -9.92 26.74 13.17
CA GLN A 281 -9.39 27.98 12.59
C GLN A 281 -7.95 27.71 12.16
N PRO A 282 -7.55 28.19 10.97
CA PRO A 282 -6.19 28.00 10.49
C PRO A 282 -5.21 28.49 11.55
N ASP A 283 -4.36 27.60 12.07
CA ASP A 283 -3.22 28.06 12.86
C ASP A 283 -2.27 28.76 11.88
N VAL A 284 -2.31 30.08 11.92
CA VAL A 284 -1.51 30.98 11.06
C VAL A 284 -0.04 31.03 11.48
N ASN A 285 0.36 30.29 12.53
CA ASN A 285 1.72 30.26 13.02
C ASN A 285 2.44 28.97 12.61
N PHE A 286 2.76 28.81 11.32
CA PHE A 286 3.68 27.76 10.88
C PHE A 286 5.12 28.15 11.26
N THR A 287 5.64 27.64 12.39
CA THR A 287 6.95 28.02 12.94
C THR A 287 8.10 27.07 12.62
N SER A 288 7.85 25.98 11.90
CA SER A 288 8.88 24.96 11.61
C SER A 288 9.84 25.43 10.53
N SER A 289 11.15 25.38 10.80
CA SER A 289 12.18 25.66 9.81
C SER A 289 12.18 24.60 8.70
N ILE A 290 12.28 25.03 7.44
CA ILE A 290 12.47 24.13 6.28
C ILE A 290 13.62 23.14 6.49
N ALA A 291 14.71 23.58 7.14
CA ALA A 291 15.87 22.73 7.39
C ALA A 291 15.52 21.56 8.33
N ASP A 292 14.71 21.81 9.35
CA ASP A 292 14.26 20.79 10.30
C ASP A 292 13.29 19.81 9.62
N LEU A 293 12.42 20.31 8.75
CA LEU A 293 11.49 19.46 7.98
C LEU A 293 12.23 18.57 6.98
N LEU A 294 13.27 19.07 6.32
CA LEU A 294 14.12 18.27 5.42
C LEU A 294 14.91 17.21 6.18
N ALA A 295 15.45 17.56 7.36
CA ALA A 295 16.14 16.61 8.23
C ALA A 295 15.18 15.52 8.74
N LEU A 296 13.96 15.91 9.12
CA LEU A 296 12.91 14.99 9.53
C LEU A 296 12.51 14.05 8.39
N ALA A 297 12.24 14.61 7.20
CA ALA A 297 11.91 13.82 6.01
C ALA A 297 12.99 12.79 5.68
N LYS A 298 14.27 13.18 5.76
CA LYS A 298 15.38 12.24 5.56
C LYS A 298 15.37 11.08 6.57
N ALA A 299 14.88 11.31 7.78
CA ALA A 299 14.83 10.30 8.84
C ALA A 299 13.60 9.38 8.73
N VAL A 300 12.41 9.91 8.43
CA VAL A 300 11.15 9.15 8.56
C VAL A 300 10.45 8.82 7.25
N ASN A 301 10.83 9.44 6.13
CA ASN A 301 10.11 9.26 4.87
C ASN A 301 10.13 7.79 4.39
N PRO A 302 8.96 7.16 4.16
CA PRO A 302 8.86 5.77 3.73
C PRO A 302 9.62 5.45 2.44
N LYS A 303 9.60 6.33 1.43
CA LYS A 303 10.31 6.11 0.15
C LYS A 303 11.82 6.01 0.32
N LEU A 304 12.40 6.79 1.24
CA LEU A 304 13.82 6.70 1.53
C LEU A 304 14.15 5.41 2.29
N ARG A 305 13.24 4.95 3.16
CA ARG A 305 13.36 3.65 3.84
C ARG A 305 13.24 2.48 2.89
N GLU A 306 12.35 2.56 1.89
CA GLU A 306 12.27 1.58 0.80
C GLU A 306 13.60 1.48 0.05
N ALA A 307 14.12 2.60 -0.43
CA ALA A 307 15.37 2.61 -1.19
C ALA A 307 16.57 2.11 -0.35
N GLN A 308 16.62 2.45 0.93
CA GLN A 308 17.64 1.92 1.86
C GLN A 308 17.51 0.41 2.07
N ALA A 309 16.29 -0.09 2.31
CA ALA A 309 16.05 -1.52 2.51
C ALA A 309 16.33 -2.34 1.24
N LEU A 310 16.12 -1.77 0.05
CA LEU A 310 16.50 -2.40 -1.22
C LEU A 310 18.02 -2.52 -1.35
N ILE A 311 18.78 -1.46 -1.03
CA ILE A 311 20.25 -1.54 -1.00
C ILE A 311 20.72 -2.63 -0.03
N GLU A 312 20.15 -2.70 1.17
CA GLU A 312 20.49 -3.74 2.16
C GLU A 312 20.17 -5.16 1.65
N ALA A 313 19.05 -5.33 0.94
CA ALA A 313 18.71 -6.58 0.30
C ALA A 313 19.73 -6.95 -0.78
N ASP A 314 20.00 -6.05 -1.72
CA ASP A 314 20.88 -6.35 -2.86
C ASP A 314 22.36 -6.46 -2.45
N GLU A 315 22.80 -5.80 -1.37
CA GLU A 315 24.11 -6.07 -0.75
C GLU A 315 24.18 -7.49 -0.19
N ALA A 316 23.10 -7.99 0.43
CA ALA A 316 23.01 -9.37 0.88
C ALA A 316 22.95 -10.36 -0.30
N ASN A 317 22.31 -9.99 -1.42
CA ASN A 317 22.28 -10.78 -2.65
C ASN A 317 23.66 -10.86 -3.32
N ALA A 318 24.41 -9.76 -3.40
CA ALA A 318 25.78 -9.76 -3.89
C ALA A 318 26.70 -10.63 -3.01
N LYS A 319 26.49 -10.59 -1.68
CA LYS A 319 27.17 -11.50 -0.75
C LYS A 319 26.76 -12.96 -1.00
N LEU A 320 25.49 -13.24 -1.26
CA LEU A 320 25.00 -14.58 -1.59
C LEU A 320 25.70 -15.13 -2.84
N ALA A 321 25.73 -14.37 -3.94
CA ALA A 321 26.40 -14.75 -5.18
C ALA A 321 27.85 -15.19 -4.95
N ARG A 322 28.60 -14.45 -4.11
CA ARG A 322 29.98 -14.80 -3.74
C ARG A 322 30.08 -16.07 -2.89
N ARG A 323 29.07 -16.37 -2.06
CA ARG A 323 29.06 -17.58 -1.20
C ARG A 323 28.69 -18.85 -1.97
N GLU A 324 28.07 -18.74 -3.15
CA GLU A 324 27.73 -19.91 -3.96
C GLU A 324 28.94 -20.66 -4.52
N GLU A 325 30.09 -19.99 -4.60
CA GLU A 325 31.37 -20.60 -5.01
C GLU A 325 32.05 -21.39 -3.88
N LEU A 326 31.54 -21.31 -2.66
CA LEU A 326 32.11 -22.02 -1.52
C LEU A 326 31.62 -23.47 -1.44
N PRO A 327 32.43 -24.38 -0.88
CA PRO A 327 32.02 -25.76 -0.66
C PRO A 327 30.72 -25.89 0.12
N THR A 328 29.96 -26.95 -0.16
CA THR A 328 28.81 -27.34 0.66
C THR A 328 29.00 -28.74 1.21
N ILE A 329 28.65 -28.95 2.47
CA ILE A 329 28.71 -30.21 3.19
C ILE A 329 27.28 -30.60 3.55
N SER A 330 26.81 -31.73 3.04
CA SER A 330 25.47 -32.25 3.27
C SER A 330 25.48 -33.67 3.80
N LEU A 331 24.48 -34.01 4.59
CA LEU A 331 24.12 -35.36 5.00
C LEU A 331 23.04 -35.85 4.05
N SER A 332 23.26 -37.00 3.43
CA SER A 332 22.26 -37.69 2.62
C SER A 332 21.96 -39.07 3.19
N GLY A 333 20.69 -39.44 3.19
CA GLY A 333 20.23 -40.77 3.59
C GLY A 333 19.18 -41.27 2.61
N THR A 334 19.26 -42.54 2.22
CA THR A 334 18.29 -43.14 1.29
C THR A 334 17.86 -44.50 1.80
N LEU A 335 16.56 -44.75 1.79
CA LEU A 335 15.96 -46.08 1.95
C LEU A 335 15.21 -46.38 0.67
N SER A 336 15.58 -47.42 -0.06
CA SER A 336 14.86 -47.81 -1.28
C SER A 336 14.51 -49.29 -1.31
N ASN A 337 13.43 -49.58 -2.02
CA ASN A 337 12.92 -50.91 -2.30
C ASN A 337 12.62 -50.99 -3.79
N ASP A 338 13.46 -51.74 -4.48
CA ASP A 338 13.33 -52.00 -5.91
C ASP A 338 12.79 -53.42 -6.12
N LYS A 339 11.78 -53.57 -6.98
CA LYS A 339 11.32 -54.86 -7.48
C LYS A 339 11.35 -54.83 -9.00
N SER A 340 12.27 -55.60 -9.57
CA SER A 340 12.33 -55.85 -11.01
C SER A 340 11.70 -57.21 -11.33
N LEU A 341 10.68 -57.19 -12.18
CA LEU A 341 10.09 -58.38 -12.81
C LEU A 341 10.63 -58.46 -14.24
N GLY A 342 11.72 -59.21 -14.42
CA GLY A 342 12.37 -59.39 -15.72
C GLY A 342 11.64 -60.34 -16.67
N ALA A 343 12.11 -60.41 -17.92
CA ALA A 343 11.59 -61.30 -18.97
C ALA A 343 12.02 -62.78 -18.83
N PHE A 344 12.98 -63.08 -17.94
CA PHE A 344 13.57 -64.40 -17.68
C PHE A 344 13.55 -64.69 -16.15
N PRO A 345 13.66 -65.94 -15.66
CA PRO A 345 12.87 -66.47 -14.53
C PRO A 345 13.38 -66.09 -13.12
N ARG A 346 13.78 -64.84 -12.89
CA ARG A 346 14.19 -64.37 -11.58
C ARG A 346 13.62 -62.99 -11.28
N ASP A 347 12.51 -62.99 -10.55
CA ASP A 347 12.07 -61.82 -9.80
C ASP A 347 13.19 -61.42 -8.82
N THR A 348 13.67 -60.19 -8.94
CA THR A 348 14.64 -59.64 -7.99
C THR A 348 13.97 -58.57 -7.17
N ARG A 349 14.24 -58.59 -5.86
CA ARG A 349 13.81 -57.55 -4.93
C ARG A 349 15.01 -57.12 -4.12
N THR A 350 15.31 -55.83 -4.19
CA THR A 350 16.49 -55.23 -3.58
C THR A 350 16.06 -54.19 -2.57
N TYR A 351 16.57 -54.30 -1.33
CA TYR A 351 16.40 -53.30 -0.30
C TYR A 351 17.74 -52.61 -0.07
N SER A 352 17.80 -51.30 -0.29
CA SER A 352 19.01 -50.51 -0.12
C SER A 352 18.83 -49.51 1.01
N LYS A 353 19.86 -49.40 1.86
CA LYS A 353 19.94 -48.39 2.91
C LYS A 353 21.29 -47.70 2.81
N TYR A 354 21.27 -46.38 2.69
CA TYR A 354 22.45 -45.56 2.51
C TYR A 354 22.39 -44.38 3.49
N VAL A 355 23.52 -44.06 4.09
CA VAL A 355 23.75 -42.81 4.83
C VAL A 355 25.16 -42.37 4.51
N GLY A 356 25.33 -41.13 4.06
CA GLY A 356 26.62 -40.59 3.68
C GLY A 356 26.71 -39.08 3.92
N ILE A 357 27.93 -38.61 4.09
CA ILE A 357 28.25 -37.18 4.06
C ILE A 357 28.81 -36.88 2.67
N GLN A 358 28.26 -35.88 2.01
CA GLN A 358 28.68 -35.43 0.69
C GLN A 358 29.28 -34.03 0.81
N ILE A 359 30.45 -33.84 0.20
CA ILE A 359 31.08 -32.53 0.05
C ILE A 359 31.07 -32.20 -1.44
N SER A 360 30.48 -31.06 -1.79
CA SER A 360 30.42 -30.55 -3.16
C SER A 360 31.25 -29.27 -3.25
N ILE A 361 32.29 -29.29 -4.08
CA ILE A 361 33.22 -28.16 -4.28
C ILE A 361 33.16 -27.79 -5.77
N PRO A 362 32.58 -26.63 -6.15
CA PRO A 362 32.63 -26.17 -7.53
C PRO A 362 34.05 -25.71 -7.86
N ILE A 363 34.77 -26.46 -8.72
CA ILE A 363 36.14 -26.11 -9.12
C ILE A 363 36.14 -25.12 -10.29
N PHE A 364 35.20 -25.29 -11.23
CA PHE A 364 35.05 -24.42 -12.39
C PHE A 364 33.59 -24.39 -12.85
N SER A 365 33.01 -23.19 -12.91
CA SER A 365 31.60 -22.94 -13.27
C SER A 365 31.44 -22.19 -14.60
N GLY A 366 32.49 -22.15 -15.43
CA GLY A 366 32.44 -21.47 -16.73
C GLY A 366 32.36 -19.94 -16.64
N PHE A 367 32.96 -19.33 -15.60
CA PHE A 367 32.94 -17.89 -15.29
C PHE A 367 31.54 -17.29 -14.99
N GLY A 368 30.47 -18.09 -15.01
CA GLY A 368 29.11 -17.60 -14.76
C GLY A 368 28.94 -16.93 -13.40
N GLN A 369 29.57 -17.47 -12.36
CA GLN A 369 29.47 -16.94 -10.99
C GLN A 369 30.19 -15.60 -10.82
N GLU A 370 31.33 -15.40 -11.49
CA GLU A 370 32.04 -14.12 -11.48
C GLU A 370 31.19 -13.01 -12.12
N TYR A 371 30.59 -13.28 -13.28
CA TYR A 371 29.67 -12.32 -13.92
C TYR A 371 28.40 -12.10 -13.11
N HIS A 372 27.89 -13.13 -12.42
CA HIS A 372 26.73 -12.98 -11.53
C HIS A 372 27.05 -12.08 -10.32
N HIS A 373 28.24 -12.22 -9.73
CA HIS A 373 28.71 -11.35 -8.67
C HIS A 373 28.92 -9.91 -9.17
N GLN A 374 29.55 -9.70 -10.33
CA GLN A 374 29.70 -8.38 -10.94
C GLN A 374 28.35 -7.73 -11.23
N ALA A 375 27.39 -8.49 -11.78
CA ALA A 375 26.03 -8.00 -12.01
C ALA A 375 25.33 -7.60 -10.71
N SER A 376 25.49 -8.39 -9.63
CA SER A 376 24.90 -8.08 -8.33
C SER A 376 25.54 -6.84 -7.68
N GLN A 377 26.86 -6.64 -7.85
CA GLN A 377 27.52 -5.41 -7.40
C GLN A 377 27.04 -4.18 -8.19
N ALA A 378 26.93 -4.30 -9.51
CA ALA A 378 26.38 -3.23 -10.34
C ALA A 378 24.93 -2.89 -9.95
N GLN A 379 24.13 -3.88 -9.56
CA GLN A 379 22.78 -3.64 -9.03
C GLN A 379 22.81 -2.78 -7.77
N VAL A 380 23.67 -3.09 -6.80
CA VAL A 380 23.84 -2.25 -5.59
C VAL A 380 24.20 -0.80 -5.92
N ASP A 381 25.07 -0.58 -6.92
CA ASP A 381 25.43 0.78 -7.34
C ASP A 381 24.27 1.50 -8.03
N ILE A 382 23.42 0.79 -8.78
CA ILE A 382 22.14 1.30 -9.32
C ILE A 382 21.21 1.70 -8.17
N ASP A 383 21.11 0.89 -7.12
CA ASP A 383 20.22 1.15 -5.98
C ASP A 383 20.70 2.34 -5.15
N ARG A 384 22.03 2.50 -4.99
CA ARG A 384 22.64 3.70 -4.37
C ARG A 384 22.35 4.97 -5.16
N ALA A 385 22.47 4.92 -6.49
CA ALA A 385 22.10 6.05 -7.34
C ALA A 385 20.58 6.34 -7.25
N SER A 386 19.75 5.30 -7.17
CA SER A 386 18.29 5.42 -7.01
C SER A 386 17.90 6.02 -5.66
N LEU A 387 18.60 5.67 -4.57
CA LEU A 387 18.45 6.31 -3.26
C LEU A 387 18.78 7.81 -3.36
N HIS A 388 19.89 8.18 -3.99
CA HIS A 388 20.24 9.59 -4.13
C HIS A 388 19.19 10.36 -4.95
N LYS A 389 18.68 9.75 -6.03
CA LYS A 389 17.55 10.31 -6.79
C LYS A 389 16.31 10.49 -5.90
N ALA A 390 15.95 9.49 -5.10
CA ALA A 390 14.83 9.56 -4.18
C ALA A 390 15.03 10.65 -3.11
N GLU A 391 16.25 10.84 -2.58
CA GLU A 391 16.58 11.95 -1.66
C GLU A 391 16.31 13.31 -2.30
N LEU A 392 16.71 13.52 -3.56
CA LEU A 392 16.46 14.75 -4.29
C LEU A 392 14.97 14.97 -4.57
N GLU A 393 14.24 13.92 -4.94
CA GLU A 393 12.79 13.98 -5.17
C GLU A 393 12.02 14.31 -3.90
N VAL A 394 12.34 13.68 -2.77
CA VAL A 394 11.75 13.97 -1.45
C VAL A 394 12.08 15.40 -1.03
N ALA A 395 13.35 15.84 -1.14
CA ALA A 395 13.72 17.21 -0.82
C ALA A 395 12.97 18.25 -1.67
N SER A 396 12.80 17.96 -2.97
CA SER A 396 12.02 18.80 -3.89
C SER A 396 10.53 18.83 -3.52
N ALA A 397 9.95 17.68 -3.17
CA ALA A 397 8.55 17.57 -2.75
C ALA A 397 8.29 18.32 -1.43
N VAL A 398 9.16 18.16 -0.43
CA VAL A 398 9.09 18.89 0.85
C VAL A 398 9.23 20.40 0.61
N TRP A 399 10.18 20.83 -0.21
CA TRP A 399 10.34 22.25 -0.55
C TRP A 399 9.10 22.83 -1.22
N ARG A 400 8.55 22.17 -2.25
CA ARG A 400 7.34 22.63 -2.95
C ARG A 400 6.14 22.69 -2.02
N SER A 401 5.87 21.62 -1.28
CA SER A 401 4.73 21.57 -0.35
C SER A 401 4.84 22.60 0.78
N TYR A 402 6.05 22.86 1.29
CA TYR A 402 6.29 23.93 2.26
C TYR A 402 5.97 25.32 1.67
N GLN A 403 6.46 25.62 0.46
CA GLN A 403 6.16 26.89 -0.20
C GLN A 403 4.67 27.02 -0.56
N ASP A 404 4.02 25.91 -0.91
CA ASP A 404 2.58 25.87 -1.16
C ASP A 404 1.81 26.22 0.13
N VAL A 405 2.13 25.62 1.27
CA VAL A 405 1.48 25.95 2.56
C VAL A 405 1.60 27.45 2.87
N ILE A 406 2.79 28.03 2.73
CA ILE A 406 3.01 29.47 2.96
C ILE A 406 2.16 30.31 2.00
N THR A 407 2.15 29.95 0.72
CA THR A 407 1.41 30.68 -0.31
C THR A 407 -0.09 30.58 -0.09
N LYS A 408 -0.61 29.39 0.23
CA LYS A 408 -2.04 29.17 0.50
C LYS A 408 -2.49 29.88 1.76
N MET A 409 -1.63 29.94 2.78
CA MET A 409 -1.89 30.72 4.00
C MET A 409 -2.00 32.23 3.70
N ALA A 410 -1.06 32.78 2.93
CA ALA A 410 -1.12 34.19 2.52
C ALA A 410 -2.36 34.49 1.65
N ASN A 411 -2.69 33.60 0.70
CA ASN A 411 -3.88 33.73 -0.14
C ASN A 411 -5.17 33.71 0.68
N LEU A 412 -5.25 32.86 1.71
CA LEU A 412 -6.40 32.82 2.60
C LEU A 412 -6.58 34.15 3.34
N GLN A 413 -5.50 34.72 3.87
CA GLN A 413 -5.55 36.03 4.54
C GLN A 413 -6.03 37.14 3.61
N VAL A 414 -5.52 37.19 2.37
CA VAL A 414 -5.93 38.17 1.36
C VAL A 414 -7.38 37.95 0.94
N ALA A 415 -7.80 36.70 0.74
CA ALA A 415 -9.17 36.36 0.38
C ALA A 415 -10.16 36.78 1.47
N SER A 416 -9.85 36.54 2.74
CA SER A 416 -10.69 36.95 3.87
C SER A 416 -10.85 38.47 3.96
N SER A 417 -9.74 39.23 3.83
CA SER A 417 -9.80 40.70 3.80
C SER A 417 -10.58 41.22 2.58
N THR A 418 -10.40 40.58 1.41
CA THR A 418 -11.15 40.94 0.19
C THR A 418 -12.64 40.70 0.35
N GLN A 419 -13.04 39.60 1.00
CA GLN A 419 -14.45 39.30 1.29
C GLN A 419 -15.08 40.35 2.21
N GLU A 420 -14.34 40.77 3.25
CA GLU A 420 -14.79 41.82 4.18
C GLU A 420 -15.03 43.15 3.44
N SER A 421 -14.04 43.61 2.66
CA SER A 421 -14.19 44.84 1.86
C SER A 421 -15.31 44.74 0.81
N ALA A 422 -15.45 43.59 0.14
CA ALA A 422 -16.51 43.37 -0.84
C ALA A 422 -17.90 43.38 -0.19
N ARG A 423 -18.01 42.89 1.05
CA ARG A 423 -19.25 42.92 1.82
C ARG A 423 -19.65 44.34 2.19
N GLU A 424 -18.71 45.14 2.68
CA GLU A 424 -18.94 46.55 2.99
C GLU A 424 -19.34 47.34 1.74
N ALA A 425 -18.66 47.12 0.61
CA ALA A 425 -18.98 47.76 -0.66
C ALA A 425 -20.40 47.41 -1.13
N TYR A 426 -20.80 46.13 -1.01
CA TYR A 426 -22.16 45.70 -1.30
C TYR A 426 -23.20 46.38 -0.39
N ASP A 427 -22.94 46.44 0.92
CA ASP A 427 -23.84 47.08 1.87
C ASP A 427 -24.02 48.58 1.56
N VAL A 428 -22.95 49.28 1.20
CA VAL A 428 -22.99 50.69 0.79
C VAL A 428 -23.77 50.87 -0.52
N ALA A 429 -23.46 50.08 -1.54
CA ALA A 429 -24.14 50.16 -2.84
C ALA A 429 -25.65 49.88 -2.69
N SER A 430 -25.99 48.83 -1.94
CA SER A 430 -27.38 48.44 -1.66
C SER A 430 -28.15 49.57 -0.97
N ARG A 431 -27.58 50.18 0.08
CA ARG A 431 -28.22 51.32 0.77
C ARG A 431 -28.39 52.55 -0.14
N ARG A 432 -27.39 52.88 -0.96
CA ARG A 432 -27.47 54.01 -1.91
C ARG A 432 -28.57 53.80 -2.96
N TYR A 433 -28.70 52.58 -3.48
CA TYR A 433 -29.76 52.23 -4.40
C TYR A 433 -31.14 52.28 -3.73
N SER A 434 -31.28 51.74 -2.52
CA SER A 434 -32.53 51.84 -1.75
C SER A 434 -32.94 53.29 -1.49
N ALA A 435 -31.98 54.19 -1.23
CA ALA A 435 -32.22 55.62 -1.07
C ALA A 435 -32.41 56.40 -2.39
N GLY A 436 -32.26 55.75 -3.55
CA GLY A 436 -32.45 56.38 -4.87
C GLY A 436 -31.29 57.27 -5.33
N VAL A 437 -30.14 57.21 -4.66
CA VAL A 437 -28.96 58.07 -4.92
C VAL A 437 -27.80 57.33 -5.63
N GLY A 438 -28.07 56.12 -6.13
CA GLY A 438 -27.10 55.30 -6.88
C GLY A 438 -27.80 54.41 -7.91
N PRO A 439 -27.12 54.07 -9.02
CA PRO A 439 -27.66 53.19 -10.05
C PRO A 439 -27.72 51.74 -9.57
N LEU A 440 -28.64 50.94 -10.13
CA LEU A 440 -28.74 49.51 -9.85
C LEU A 440 -27.43 48.78 -10.23
N LEU A 441 -26.77 49.23 -11.30
CA LEU A 441 -25.53 48.65 -11.80
C LEU A 441 -24.45 48.55 -10.71
N ASP A 442 -24.35 49.54 -9.81
CA ASP A 442 -23.40 49.51 -8.69
C ASP A 442 -23.69 48.35 -7.72
N VAL A 443 -24.97 48.06 -7.47
CA VAL A 443 -25.41 46.93 -6.62
C VAL A 443 -25.06 45.61 -7.29
N LEU A 444 -25.38 45.45 -8.58
CA LEU A 444 -25.13 44.21 -9.31
C LEU A 444 -23.62 43.92 -9.41
N ASN A 445 -22.80 44.95 -9.64
CA ASN A 445 -21.35 44.83 -9.63
C ASN A 445 -20.83 44.40 -8.25
N ALA A 446 -21.25 45.08 -7.18
CA ALA A 446 -20.85 44.74 -5.82
C ALA A 446 -21.31 43.34 -5.38
N GLN A 447 -22.50 42.89 -5.81
CA GLN A 447 -22.99 41.52 -5.60
C GLN A 447 -22.07 40.49 -6.26
N THR A 448 -21.70 40.73 -7.52
CA THR A 448 -20.81 39.84 -8.27
C THR A 448 -19.41 39.76 -7.63
N THR A 449 -18.89 40.90 -7.17
CA THR A 449 -17.61 40.96 -6.45
C THR A 449 -17.69 40.21 -5.11
N LEU A 450 -18.74 40.41 -4.32
CA LEU A 450 -18.93 39.70 -3.05
C LEU A 450 -19.07 38.19 -3.24
N ALA A 451 -19.88 37.75 -4.21
CA ALA A 451 -20.04 36.33 -4.51
C ALA A 451 -18.72 35.68 -4.95
N THR A 452 -17.90 36.41 -5.73
CA THR A 452 -16.57 35.95 -6.13
C THR A 452 -15.62 35.86 -4.94
N ALA A 453 -15.59 36.88 -4.07
CA ALA A 453 -14.76 36.88 -2.87
C ALA A 453 -15.14 35.78 -1.88
N GLN A 454 -16.44 35.51 -1.69
CA GLN A 454 -16.93 34.41 -0.87
C GLN A 454 -16.45 33.05 -1.37
N ARG A 455 -16.55 32.79 -2.68
CA ARG A 455 -16.01 31.55 -3.29
C ARG A 455 -14.49 31.45 -3.13
N GLN A 456 -13.78 32.56 -3.28
CA GLN A 456 -12.32 32.59 -3.13
C GLN A 456 -11.88 32.23 -1.70
N VAL A 457 -12.60 32.68 -0.68
CA VAL A 457 -12.33 32.30 0.72
C VAL A 457 -12.53 30.81 0.94
N VAL A 458 -13.66 30.26 0.48
CA VAL A 458 -13.96 28.83 0.59
C VAL A 458 -12.87 27.98 -0.07
N GLN A 459 -12.49 28.32 -1.30
CA GLN A 459 -11.42 27.61 -2.01
C GLN A 459 -10.07 27.74 -1.29
N SER A 460 -9.72 28.94 -0.79
CA SER A 460 -8.44 29.16 -0.12
C SER A 460 -8.34 28.42 1.21
N GLN A 461 -9.46 28.25 1.93
CA GLN A 461 -9.52 27.44 3.16
C GLN A 461 -9.24 25.96 2.87
N ALA A 462 -9.88 25.41 1.83
CA ALA A 462 -9.66 24.03 1.43
C ALA A 462 -8.23 23.79 0.91
N ASP A 463 -7.74 24.67 0.02
CA ASP A 463 -6.38 24.61 -0.51
C ASP A 463 -5.34 24.63 0.62
N TRP A 464 -5.53 25.46 1.64
CA TRP A 464 -4.64 25.51 2.80
C TRP A 464 -4.64 24.19 3.59
N ARG A 465 -5.82 23.62 3.89
CA ARG A 465 -5.93 22.33 4.59
C ARG A 465 -5.28 21.18 3.80
N VAL A 466 -5.57 21.10 2.50
CA VAL A 466 -4.96 20.08 1.61
C VAL A 466 -3.45 20.28 1.51
N SER A 467 -2.96 21.52 1.40
CA SER A 467 -1.50 21.76 1.33
C SER A 467 -0.75 21.28 2.58
N ARG A 468 -1.36 21.37 3.77
CA ARG A 468 -0.80 20.84 5.01
C ARG A 468 -0.73 19.31 5.02
N LEU A 469 -1.75 18.65 4.49
CA LEU A 469 -1.75 17.19 4.31
C LEU A 469 -0.65 16.74 3.35
N VAL A 470 -0.52 17.42 2.21
CA VAL A 470 0.52 17.13 1.23
C VAL A 470 1.91 17.36 1.82
N LEU A 471 2.09 18.37 2.67
CA LEU A 471 3.34 18.58 3.41
C LEU A 471 3.62 17.45 4.41
N ALA A 472 2.64 17.04 5.20
CA ALA A 472 2.80 15.92 6.13
C ALA A 472 3.15 14.61 5.40
N PHE A 473 2.50 14.36 4.26
CA PHE A 473 2.79 13.24 3.37
C PHE A 473 4.21 13.33 2.77
N SER A 474 4.63 14.50 2.28
CA SER A 474 5.96 14.67 1.68
C SER A 474 7.10 14.47 2.69
N ILE A 475 6.87 14.82 3.96
CA ILE A 475 7.80 14.54 5.07
C ILE A 475 7.74 13.05 5.45
N GLY A 476 6.58 12.40 5.31
CA GLY A 476 6.34 11.01 5.69
C GLY A 476 5.85 10.84 7.14
N THR A 477 5.35 11.92 7.76
CA THR A 477 4.87 11.95 9.16
C THR A 477 3.36 11.84 9.27
N LEU A 478 2.71 11.41 8.19
CA LEU A 478 1.27 11.26 8.19
C LEU A 478 0.92 10.04 9.07
N ASP A 479 0.67 10.29 10.35
CA ASP A 479 0.29 9.29 11.37
C ASP A 479 -1.20 9.45 11.75
N GLY A 480 -1.83 8.39 12.26
CA GLY A 480 -3.26 8.42 12.61
C GLY A 480 -3.56 9.16 13.93
N GLN A 481 -2.57 9.29 14.83
CA GLN A 481 -2.76 9.87 16.17
C GLN A 481 -2.98 11.38 16.16
N ARG A 482 -2.42 12.10 15.18
CA ARG A 482 -2.63 13.56 15.05
C ARG A 482 -4.03 13.94 14.58
N TRP A 483 -4.78 13.00 14.01
CA TRP A 483 -6.08 13.23 13.37
C TRP A 483 -7.20 12.59 14.20
N THR A 484 -7.39 13.11 15.41
CA THR A 484 -8.61 12.82 16.19
C THR A 484 -9.78 13.63 15.62
N PRO A 485 -11.05 13.24 15.84
CA PRO A 485 -12.24 13.93 15.29
C PRO A 485 -12.34 15.45 15.55
N HIS A 486 -11.47 16.02 16.39
CA HIS A 486 -11.47 17.44 16.75
C HIS A 486 -10.12 18.17 16.66
N ALA A 487 -9.06 17.54 16.13
CA ALA A 487 -7.75 18.18 16.04
C ALA A 487 -7.12 18.00 14.65
N GLU A 488 -7.03 19.09 13.89
CA GLU A 488 -6.16 19.22 12.71
C GLU A 488 -4.83 19.88 13.13
N ALA A 489 -4.08 19.25 14.04
CA ALA A 489 -2.77 19.79 14.45
C ALA A 489 -1.65 19.28 13.50
N PRO A 490 -0.67 20.13 13.13
CA PRO A 490 0.44 19.75 12.27
C PRO A 490 1.37 18.71 12.92
#